data_AF-A0AAV4MZC6-F1
#
_entry.id   AF-A0AAV4MZC6-F1
#
_cell.length_a   1.000
_cell.length_b   1.000
_cell.length_c   1.000
_cell.angle_alpha   90.00
_cell.angle_beta   90.00
_cell.angle_gamma   90.00
#
_symmetry.space_group_name_H-M   'P 1'
#
loop_
_entity.id
_entity.type
_entity.pdbx_description
1 polymer ?
#
loop_
_entity_poly.entity_id
_entity_poly.type
_entity_poly.pdbx_seq_one_letter_code
_entity_poly.pdbx_strand_id
1 'polypeptide(L)'
;MVTLSGLEGKFLQVVLNALGLPNSVIMCSSARKFLQVVLNALGLPYNLVFPEDGLLGDEISPGNWTGMMGIIKRGEADLAFTHLSINEQRTKLVDFSRFYGMEEYVFASQYVKTKKSAFNYLHPFTISVWIGLLMTLLIVSALIAKFNNGTLSIREALFHLSKVLLDNLWIFGRIH
;
A
#
# COMPACT_ATOMS: atom_id res chain seq x y z
N MET A 1 7.57 -27.43 -0.63
CA MET A 1 8.43 -28.55 -0.22
C MET A 1 7.96 -29.79 -0.97
N VAL A 2 8.84 -30.36 -1.80
CA VAL A 2 8.59 -31.41 -2.80
C VAL A 2 9.15 -32.75 -2.30
N THR A 3 8.64 -33.83 -2.90
CA THR A 3 8.67 -35.27 -2.57
C THR A 3 9.98 -35.91 -2.08
N LEU A 4 9.84 -36.73 -1.03
CA LEU A 4 10.88 -37.60 -0.46
C LEU A 4 10.73 -39.02 -1.02
N SER A 5 11.32 -39.33 -2.19
CA SER A 5 11.48 -40.73 -2.62
C SER A 5 12.96 -41.06 -2.79
N GLY A 6 13.54 -41.74 -1.79
CA GLY A 6 14.83 -42.41 -1.91
C GLY A 6 16.00 -41.82 -1.10
N LEU A 7 15.78 -41.40 0.14
CA LEU A 7 16.76 -40.67 0.97
C LEU A 7 17.61 -41.53 1.93
N GLU A 8 17.70 -42.85 1.75
CA GLU A 8 18.66 -43.63 2.53
C GLU A 8 20.08 -43.37 2.01
N GLY A 9 20.83 -42.51 2.72
CA GLY A 9 22.26 -42.30 2.54
C GLY A 9 22.68 -41.20 1.55
N LYS A 10 21.75 -40.38 1.03
CA LYS A 10 22.06 -39.30 0.08
C LYS A 10 22.01 -37.91 0.74
N PHE A 11 22.92 -37.03 0.32
CA PHE A 11 22.87 -35.61 0.68
C PHE A 11 21.64 -34.96 0.04
N LEU A 12 20.84 -34.26 0.84
CA LEU A 12 19.66 -33.54 0.39
C LEU A 12 20.10 -32.31 -0.41
N GLN A 13 19.77 -32.26 -1.70
CA GLN A 13 20.04 -31.08 -2.52
C GLN A 13 18.88 -30.09 -2.41
N VAL A 14 19.15 -28.93 -1.82
CA VAL A 14 18.15 -27.87 -1.58
C VAL A 14 18.41 -26.72 -2.52
N VAL A 15 17.50 -26.47 -3.47
CA VAL A 15 17.57 -25.31 -4.36
C VAL A 15 16.90 -24.09 -3.74
N LEU A 16 17.60 -22.96 -3.80
CA LEU A 16 17.18 -21.66 -3.26
C LEU A 16 17.23 -20.59 -4.34
N ASN A 17 16.30 -19.64 -4.29
CA ASN A 17 16.43 -18.39 -5.05
C ASN A 17 16.77 -17.24 -4.10
N ALA A 18 17.92 -16.61 -4.31
CA ALA A 18 18.23 -15.33 -3.70
C ALA A 18 17.52 -14.26 -4.51
N LEU A 19 16.67 -13.44 -3.88
CA LEU A 19 15.97 -12.32 -4.52
C LEU A 19 16.90 -11.52 -5.44
N GLY A 20 16.86 -11.82 -6.75
CA GLY A 20 17.34 -11.01 -7.86
C GLY A 20 18.79 -10.50 -7.84
N LEU A 21 19.68 -10.97 -6.97
CA LEU A 21 21.05 -10.48 -6.89
C LEU A 21 22.06 -11.60 -7.17
N PRO A 22 22.77 -11.57 -8.31
CA PRO A 22 23.57 -12.68 -8.82
C PRO A 22 24.77 -13.07 -7.93
N ASN A 23 25.14 -12.25 -6.94
CA ASN A 23 26.35 -12.46 -6.13
C ASN A 23 26.15 -12.22 -4.63
N SER A 24 24.92 -12.18 -4.13
CA SER A 24 24.68 -12.01 -2.69
C SER A 24 23.48 -12.83 -2.25
N VAL A 25 23.74 -13.89 -1.45
CA VAL A 25 22.70 -14.68 -0.78
C VAL A 25 22.10 -13.85 0.35
N ILE A 26 21.31 -12.83 -0.01
CA ILE A 26 20.55 -12.04 0.96
C ILE A 26 19.21 -12.74 1.14
N MET A 27 19.26 -13.93 1.72
CA MET A 27 18.08 -14.55 2.29
C MET A 27 17.68 -13.74 3.53
N CYS A 28 16.44 -13.27 3.58
CA CYS A 28 15.93 -12.56 4.76
C CYS A 28 16.10 -13.45 6.00
N SER A 29 16.44 -12.83 7.14
CA SER A 29 16.77 -13.55 8.38
C SER A 29 15.64 -14.48 8.84
N SER A 30 14.38 -14.12 8.58
CA SER A 30 13.20 -14.95 8.88
C SER A 30 13.15 -16.22 8.03
N ALA A 31 13.29 -16.08 6.72
CA ALA A 31 13.27 -17.21 5.78
C ALA A 31 14.42 -18.20 6.08
N ARG A 32 15.61 -17.69 6.42
CA ARG A 32 16.76 -18.51 6.81
C ARG A 32 16.48 -19.34 8.07
N LYS A 33 15.90 -18.70 9.10
CA LYS A 33 15.54 -19.40 10.35
C LYS A 33 14.53 -20.51 10.11
N PHE A 34 13.51 -20.24 9.29
CA PHE A 34 12.49 -21.23 8.95
C PHE A 34 13.11 -22.42 8.21
N LEU A 35 13.93 -22.18 7.19
CA LEU A 35 14.65 -23.24 6.48
C LEU A 35 15.52 -24.07 7.44
N GLN A 36 16.25 -23.43 8.35
CA GLN A 36 17.08 -24.15 9.32
C GLN A 36 16.25 -25.09 10.21
N VAL A 37 15.06 -24.65 10.65
CA VAL A 37 14.15 -25.49 11.45
C VAL A 37 13.67 -26.69 10.65
N VAL A 38 13.32 -26.50 9.38
CA VAL A 38 12.89 -27.58 8.49
C VAL A 38 14.01 -28.59 8.24
N LEU A 39 15.23 -28.12 7.95
CA LEU A 39 16.38 -29.00 7.70
C LEU A 39 16.81 -29.75 8.97
N ASN A 40 16.78 -29.08 10.13
CA ASN A 40 17.06 -29.72 11.41
C ASN A 40 16.02 -30.80 11.75
N ALA A 41 14.74 -30.58 11.41
CA ALA A 41 13.68 -31.57 11.61
C ALA A 41 13.81 -32.77 10.67
N LEU A 42 14.37 -32.58 9.46
CA LEU A 42 14.65 -33.66 8.52
C LEU A 42 15.86 -34.51 8.94
N GLY A 43 16.84 -33.93 9.65
CA GLY A 43 17.99 -34.67 10.20
C GLY A 43 18.97 -35.23 9.15
N LEU A 44 18.89 -34.75 7.90
CA LEU A 44 19.72 -35.21 6.78
C LEU A 44 20.84 -34.21 6.48
N PRO A 45 22.02 -34.68 6.05
CA PRO A 45 23.05 -33.78 5.53
C PRO A 45 22.54 -33.15 4.23
N TYR A 46 22.72 -31.84 4.08
CA TYR A 46 22.18 -31.08 2.94
C TYR A 46 23.25 -30.24 2.25
N ASN A 47 23.04 -29.99 0.96
CA ASN A 47 23.81 -29.02 0.19
C ASN A 47 22.86 -27.97 -0.40
N LEU A 48 23.29 -26.70 -0.39
CA LEU A 48 22.51 -25.61 -0.96
C LEU A 48 22.96 -25.36 -2.40
N VAL A 49 22.02 -25.43 -3.32
CA VAL A 49 22.23 -25.20 -4.75
C VAL A 49 21.49 -23.93 -5.15
N PHE A 50 22.08 -23.17 -6.08
CA PHE A 50 21.47 -21.97 -6.63
C PHE A 50 21.31 -22.15 -8.13
N PRO A 51 20.18 -21.71 -8.72
CA PRO A 51 20.00 -21.75 -10.15
C PRO A 51 20.96 -20.77 -10.84
N GLU A 52 21.61 -21.21 -11.93
CA GLU A 52 22.57 -20.40 -12.69
C GLU A 52 21.93 -19.14 -13.28
N ASP A 53 20.65 -19.23 -13.66
CA ASP A 53 19.87 -18.11 -14.22
C ASP A 53 19.28 -17.18 -13.13
N GLY A 54 19.31 -17.57 -11.85
CA GLY A 54 18.70 -16.82 -10.75
C GLY A 54 17.17 -16.74 -10.84
N LEU A 55 16.53 -17.55 -11.70
CA LEU A 55 15.09 -17.47 -11.95
C LEU A 55 14.32 -18.52 -11.12
N LEU A 56 13.06 -18.20 -10.82
CA LEU A 56 12.13 -19.16 -10.20
C LEU A 56 11.83 -20.33 -11.14
N GLY A 57 11.64 -20.01 -12.42
CA GLY A 57 11.33 -20.94 -13.48
C GLY A 57 9.94 -20.71 -14.06
N ASP A 58 9.92 -20.50 -15.37
CA ASP A 58 8.73 -20.39 -16.18
C ASP A 58 8.78 -21.45 -17.30
N GLU A 59 7.59 -21.79 -17.81
CA GLU A 59 7.47 -22.76 -18.91
C GLU A 59 7.84 -22.08 -20.23
N ILE A 60 8.96 -22.49 -20.85
CA ILE A 60 9.32 -22.00 -22.19
C ILE A 60 8.54 -22.78 -23.26
N SER A 61 8.43 -24.09 -23.07
CA SER A 61 7.73 -25.00 -23.97
C SER A 61 7.08 -26.11 -23.16
N PRO A 62 6.11 -26.88 -23.70
CA PRO A 62 5.38 -27.89 -22.93
C PRO A 62 6.33 -28.87 -22.24
N GLY A 63 6.42 -28.78 -20.91
CA GLY A 63 7.32 -29.59 -20.11
C GLY A 63 8.79 -29.13 -20.08
N ASN A 64 9.18 -28.02 -20.69
CA ASN A 64 10.50 -27.43 -20.51
C ASN A 64 10.42 -26.19 -19.61
N TRP A 65 11.13 -26.24 -18.49
CA TRP A 65 11.08 -25.23 -17.44
C TRP A 65 12.48 -24.70 -17.15
N THR A 66 12.57 -23.39 -16.96
CA THR A 66 13.81 -22.71 -16.53
C THR A 66 13.95 -22.68 -15.02
N GLY A 67 15.02 -22.08 -14.52
CA GLY A 67 15.19 -21.77 -13.11
C GLY A 67 15.14 -22.96 -12.18
N MET A 68 14.71 -22.70 -10.96
CA MET A 68 14.56 -23.73 -9.94
C MET A 68 13.58 -24.83 -10.33
N MET A 69 12.49 -24.48 -11.01
CA MET A 69 11.51 -25.47 -11.50
C MET A 69 12.16 -26.47 -12.47
N GLY A 70 13.04 -25.99 -13.36
CA GLY A 70 13.84 -26.83 -14.23
C GLY A 70 14.79 -27.76 -13.49
N ILE A 71 15.48 -27.26 -12.47
CA ILE A 71 16.44 -28.03 -11.64
C ILE A 71 15.75 -29.18 -10.91
N ILE A 72 14.59 -28.90 -10.28
CA ILE A 72 13.79 -29.95 -9.62
C ILE A 72 13.31 -30.98 -10.65
N LYS A 73 12.82 -30.52 -11.81
CA LYS A 73 12.35 -31.43 -12.86
C LYS A 73 13.44 -32.35 -13.41
N ARG A 74 14.68 -31.85 -13.53
CA ARG A 74 15.82 -32.63 -13.98
C ARG A 74 16.39 -33.57 -12.91
N GLY A 75 15.88 -33.51 -11.68
CA GLY A 75 16.37 -34.32 -10.55
C GLY A 75 17.72 -33.85 -10.01
N GLU A 76 18.10 -32.61 -10.29
CA GLU A 76 19.34 -31.99 -9.79
C GLU A 76 19.18 -31.49 -8.35
N ALA A 77 17.95 -31.25 -7.89
CA ALA A 77 17.63 -30.91 -6.52
C ALA A 77 16.42 -31.70 -6.01
N ASP A 78 16.41 -32.00 -4.71
CA ASP A 78 15.36 -32.77 -4.03
C ASP A 78 14.32 -31.84 -3.40
N LEU A 79 14.74 -30.65 -2.95
CA LEU A 79 13.90 -29.70 -2.24
C LEU A 79 14.06 -28.29 -2.79
N ALA A 80 12.97 -27.67 -3.23
CA ALA A 80 12.94 -26.24 -3.51
C ALA A 80 12.41 -25.46 -2.30
N PHE A 81 13.16 -24.43 -1.88
CA PHE A 81 12.73 -23.49 -0.85
C PHE A 81 12.73 -22.06 -1.39
N THR A 82 11.55 -21.48 -1.56
CA THR A 82 11.38 -20.13 -2.10
C THR A 82 9.97 -19.59 -1.82
N HIS A 83 9.78 -18.29 -1.98
CA HIS A 83 8.47 -17.66 -2.03
C HIS A 83 7.87 -17.91 -3.42
N LEU A 84 7.18 -19.04 -3.58
CA LEU A 84 6.54 -19.43 -4.84
C LEU A 84 5.03 -19.57 -4.65
N SER A 85 4.26 -18.89 -5.50
CA SER A 85 2.81 -19.06 -5.55
C SER A 85 2.47 -20.43 -6.14
N ILE A 86 1.57 -21.14 -5.46
CA ILE A 86 1.01 -22.41 -5.92
C ILE A 86 0.06 -22.11 -7.08
N ASN A 87 0.35 -22.67 -8.25
CA ASN A 87 -0.47 -22.52 -9.46
C ASN A 87 -0.63 -23.90 -10.14
N GLU A 88 -1.72 -24.10 -10.87
CA GLU A 88 -2.07 -25.39 -11.49
C GLU A 88 -0.96 -25.95 -12.37
N GLN A 89 -0.33 -25.11 -13.19
CA GLN A 89 0.77 -25.52 -14.07
C GLN A 89 1.97 -26.06 -13.29
N ARG A 90 2.30 -25.43 -12.15
CA ARG A 90 3.45 -25.82 -11.32
C ARG A 90 3.14 -27.05 -10.48
N THR A 91 1.91 -27.18 -9.97
CA THR A 91 1.47 -28.34 -9.19
C THR A 91 1.46 -29.64 -10.02
N LYS A 92 1.34 -29.56 -11.35
CA LYS A 92 1.47 -30.73 -12.24
C LYS A 92 2.90 -31.29 -12.33
N LEU A 93 3.91 -30.51 -11.93
CA LEU A 93 5.32 -30.85 -12.10
C LEU A 93 5.99 -31.23 -10.78
N VAL A 94 5.57 -30.59 -9.70
CA VAL A 94 6.17 -30.74 -8.38
C VAL A 94 5.07 -30.76 -7.33
N ASP A 95 5.28 -31.57 -6.30
CA ASP A 95 4.36 -31.64 -5.17
C ASP A 95 4.61 -30.48 -4.20
N PHE A 96 3.60 -29.65 -3.98
CA PHE A 96 3.70 -28.55 -3.02
C PHE A 96 3.36 -29.03 -1.61
N SER A 97 4.05 -28.46 -0.62
CA SER A 97 3.66 -28.61 0.77
C SER A 97 2.41 -27.79 1.08
N ARG A 98 1.85 -27.99 2.28
CA ARG A 98 0.84 -27.07 2.81
C ARG A 98 1.39 -25.65 2.85
N PHE A 99 0.50 -24.71 2.58
CA PHE A 99 0.79 -23.29 2.60
C PHE A 99 1.20 -22.85 4.02
N TYR A 100 2.34 -22.18 4.15
CA TYR A 100 2.92 -21.79 5.44
C TYR A 100 3.03 -20.27 5.62
N GLY A 101 2.69 -19.47 4.61
CA GLY A 101 2.72 -18.01 4.70
C GLY A 101 1.71 -17.39 3.75
N MET A 102 0.71 -16.70 4.29
CA MET A 102 -0.28 -15.96 3.53
C MET A 102 0.29 -14.62 3.09
N GLU A 103 0.37 -14.39 1.79
CA GLU A 103 0.64 -13.07 1.23
C GLU A 103 -0.71 -12.42 0.91
N GLU A 104 -1.11 -11.43 1.69
CA GLU A 104 -2.30 -10.62 1.39
C GLU A 104 -1.94 -9.60 0.30
N TYR A 105 -2.68 -9.60 -0.81
CA TYR A 105 -2.51 -8.60 -1.85
C TYR A 105 -3.00 -7.24 -1.35
N VAL A 106 -2.08 -6.29 -1.18
CA VAL A 106 -2.41 -4.90 -0.85
C VAL A 106 -2.26 -4.03 -2.08
N PHE A 107 -3.26 -3.18 -2.34
CA PHE A 107 -3.14 -2.14 -3.35
C PHE A 107 -2.34 -0.97 -2.78
N ALA A 108 -1.15 -0.76 -3.30
CA ALA A 108 -0.39 0.46 -3.03
C ALA A 108 -0.87 1.56 -3.97
N SER A 109 -1.47 2.62 -3.44
CA SER A 109 -1.77 3.84 -4.18
C SER A 109 -0.85 4.98 -3.71
N GLN A 110 -0.57 5.92 -4.61
CA GLN A 110 0.23 7.08 -4.26
C GLN A 110 -0.52 7.91 -3.22
N TYR A 111 0.15 8.24 -2.11
CA TYR A 111 -0.40 9.15 -1.11
C TYR A 111 -0.65 10.53 -1.76
N VAL A 112 -1.92 10.90 -1.93
CA VAL A 112 -2.29 12.22 -2.44
C VAL A 112 -2.07 13.23 -1.32
N LYS A 113 -1.02 14.05 -1.44
CA LYS A 113 -0.81 15.18 -0.53
C LYS A 113 -1.97 16.17 -0.73
N THR A 114 -2.94 16.16 0.17
CA THR A 114 -3.94 17.23 0.25
C THR A 114 -3.20 18.54 0.45
N LYS A 115 -3.24 19.45 -0.53
CA LYS A 115 -2.68 20.78 -0.36
C LYS A 115 -3.44 21.43 0.81
N LYS A 116 -2.73 21.75 1.89
CA LYS A 116 -3.24 22.57 3.00
C LYS A 116 -3.36 24.00 2.48
N SER A 117 -4.40 24.28 1.70
CA SER A 117 -4.73 25.63 1.29
C SER A 117 -5.56 26.27 2.39
N ALA A 118 -5.23 27.51 2.78
CA ALA A 118 -6.04 28.29 3.73
C ALA A 118 -7.50 28.45 3.24
N PHE A 119 -7.76 28.27 1.95
CA PHE A 119 -9.08 28.32 1.34
C PHE A 119 -9.89 27.03 1.51
N ASN A 120 -9.34 25.95 2.07
CA ASN A 120 -10.08 24.72 2.36
C ASN A 120 -11.24 24.96 3.36
N TYR A 121 -11.15 25.99 4.21
CA TYR A 121 -12.24 26.39 5.11
C TYR A 121 -13.46 26.99 4.38
N LEU A 122 -13.27 27.53 3.17
CA LEU A 122 -14.36 28.09 2.35
C LEU A 122 -15.00 27.04 1.43
N HIS A 123 -14.34 25.90 1.23
CA HIS A 123 -14.82 24.80 0.41
C HIS A 123 -16.23 24.27 0.75
N PRO A 124 -16.67 24.18 2.03
CA PRO A 124 -18.02 23.72 2.33
C PRO A 124 -19.12 24.74 2.01
N PHE A 125 -18.80 26.01 1.76
CA PHE A 125 -19.78 27.04 1.42
C PHE A 125 -19.94 27.15 -0.09
N THR A 126 -21.08 26.68 -0.61
CA THR A 126 -21.44 26.82 -2.03
C THR A 126 -21.66 28.28 -2.41
N ILE A 127 -21.46 28.63 -3.69
CA ILE A 127 -21.72 29.98 -4.24
C ILE A 127 -23.13 30.50 -3.90
N SER A 128 -24.11 29.59 -3.79
CA SER A 128 -25.47 29.90 -3.39
C SER A 128 -25.58 30.53 -1.99
N VAL A 129 -24.75 30.10 -1.04
CA VAL A 129 -24.72 30.68 0.32
C VAL A 129 -24.16 32.11 0.28
N TRP A 130 -23.12 32.34 -0.53
CA TRP A 130 -22.55 33.67 -0.74
C TRP A 130 -23.55 34.64 -1.38
N ILE A 131 -24.30 34.17 -2.38
CA ILE A 131 -25.39 34.93 -2.99
C ILE A 131 -26.49 35.20 -1.95
N GLY A 132 -26.87 34.20 -1.14
CA GLY A 132 -27.85 34.36 -0.07
C GLY A 132 -27.44 35.39 0.98
N LEU A 133 -26.17 35.40 1.39
CA LEU A 133 -25.61 36.41 2.29
C LEU A 133 -25.71 37.81 1.69
N LEU A 134 -25.31 37.98 0.42
CA LEU A 134 -25.40 39.26 -0.28
C LEU A 134 -26.86 39.74 -0.38
N MET A 135 -27.78 38.85 -0.77
CA MET A 135 -29.20 39.16 -0.88
C MET A 135 -29.81 39.56 0.47
N THR A 136 -29.48 38.84 1.54
CA THR A 136 -29.97 39.15 2.89
C THR A 136 -29.47 40.52 3.36
N LEU A 137 -28.19 40.86 3.10
CA LEU A 137 -27.63 42.17 3.41
C LEU A 137 -28.36 43.30 2.68
N LEU A 138 -28.69 43.12 1.38
CA LEU A 138 -29.44 44.11 0.61
C LEU A 138 -30.88 44.28 1.11
N ILE A 139 -31.56 43.18 1.45
CA ILE A 139 -32.94 43.21 1.95
C ILE A 139 -33.00 43.93 3.30
N VAL A 140 -32.12 43.58 4.24
CA VAL A 140 -32.07 44.22 5.57
C VAL A 140 -31.78 45.72 5.42
N SER A 141 -30.84 46.09 4.56
CA SER A 141 -30.54 47.50 4.26
C SER A 141 -31.76 48.26 3.74
N ALA A 142 -32.50 47.67 2.78
CA ALA A 142 -33.70 48.27 2.20
C ALA A 142 -34.84 48.41 3.22
N LEU A 143 -35.04 47.41 4.08
CA LEU A 143 -36.06 47.44 5.14
C LEU A 143 -35.77 48.54 6.17
N ILE A 144 -34.52 48.66 6.60
CA ILE A 144 -34.09 49.69 7.55
C ILE A 144 -34.24 51.09 6.92
N ALA A 145 -33.82 51.27 5.67
CA ALA A 145 -33.94 52.53 4.96
C ALA A 145 -35.41 52.97 4.80
N LYS A 146 -36.31 52.02 4.53
CA LYS A 146 -37.75 52.27 4.41
C LYS A 146 -38.41 52.54 5.77
N PHE A 147 -37.98 51.85 6.83
CA PHE A 147 -38.48 52.07 8.19
C PHE A 147 -38.09 53.46 8.74
N ASN A 148 -36.89 53.95 8.39
CA ASN A 148 -36.36 55.20 8.92
C ASN A 148 -36.62 56.44 8.03
N ASN A 149 -37.73 56.49 7.29
CA ASN A 149 -38.20 57.59 6.44
C ASN A 149 -37.11 58.59 5.95
N GLY A 150 -36.07 58.08 5.28
CA GLY A 150 -35.23 58.88 4.38
C GLY A 150 -33.87 59.40 4.85
N THR A 151 -33.25 58.94 5.95
CA THR A 151 -31.88 59.41 6.33
C THR A 151 -30.97 58.34 6.94
N LEU A 152 -30.93 57.12 6.38
CA LEU A 152 -29.77 56.24 6.62
C LEU A 152 -28.99 56.08 5.33
N SER A 153 -27.90 56.83 5.25
CA SER A 153 -26.94 56.72 4.17
C SER A 153 -26.34 55.31 4.19
N ILE A 154 -26.14 54.70 3.02
CA ILE A 154 -25.41 53.42 2.89
C ILE A 154 -24.05 53.49 3.63
N ARG A 155 -23.47 54.70 3.75
CA ARG A 155 -22.28 54.95 4.57
C ARG A 155 -22.46 54.62 6.04
N GLU A 156 -23.60 54.94 6.65
CA GLU A 156 -23.87 54.69 8.07
C GLU A 156 -24.18 53.22 8.32
N ALA A 157 -24.88 52.54 7.40
CA ALA A 157 -25.09 51.10 7.47
C ALA A 157 -23.75 50.34 7.35
N LEU A 158 -22.89 50.75 6.42
CA LEU A 158 -21.53 50.24 6.30
C LEU A 158 -20.68 50.55 7.54
N PHE A 159 -20.86 51.72 8.17
CA PHE A 159 -20.19 52.10 9.41
C PHE A 159 -20.65 51.25 10.60
N HIS A 160 -21.95 50.93 10.68
CA HIS A 160 -22.48 50.05 11.70
C HIS A 160 -22.03 48.60 11.49
N LEU A 161 -22.03 48.11 10.25
CA LEU A 161 -21.48 46.80 9.92
C LEU A 161 -19.99 46.71 10.23
N SER A 162 -19.20 47.73 9.86
CA SER A 162 -17.77 47.74 10.18
C SER A 162 -17.52 47.81 11.68
N LYS A 163 -18.31 48.59 12.43
CA LYS A 163 -18.23 48.65 13.89
C LYS A 163 -18.59 47.32 14.54
N VAL A 164 -19.69 46.69 14.13
CA VAL A 164 -20.10 45.37 14.64
C VAL A 164 -19.06 44.30 14.31
N LEU A 165 -18.46 44.34 13.12
CA LEU A 165 -17.39 43.41 12.75
C LEU A 165 -16.11 43.65 13.58
N LEU A 166 -15.73 44.91 13.82
CA LEU A 166 -14.59 45.28 14.67
C LEU A 166 -14.81 44.88 16.14
N ASP A 167 -16.02 45.10 16.67
CA ASP A 167 -16.39 44.73 18.04
C ASP A 167 -16.35 43.20 18.20
N ASN A 168 -16.82 42.44 17.20
CA ASN A 168 -16.73 40.97 17.21
C ASN A 168 -15.28 40.47 17.06
N LEU A 169 -14.45 41.11 16.24
CA LEU A 169 -13.02 40.80 16.13
C LEU A 169 -12.26 41.09 17.43
N TRP A 170 -12.62 42.16 18.15
CA TRP A 170 -12.07 42.49 19.47
C TRP A 170 -12.40 41.42 20.52
N ILE A 171 -13.61 40.84 20.47
CA ILE A 171 -14.01 39.73 21.35
C ILE A 171 -13.20 38.45 21.06
N PHE A 172 -12.94 38.13 19.80
CA PHE A 172 -12.11 36.97 19.42
C PHE A 172 -10.65 37.13 19.86
N GLY A 173 -10.10 38.35 19.87
CA GLY A 173 -8.74 38.64 20.36
C GLY A 173 -8.53 38.46 21.87
N ARG A 174 -9.60 38.22 22.64
CA ARG A 174 -9.55 38.01 24.10
C ARG A 174 -9.71 36.54 24.52
N ILE A 175 -9.97 35.64 23.56
CA ILE A 175 -10.24 34.21 23.80
C ILE A 175 -9.02 33.32 23.43
N HIS A 176 -7.88 33.95 23.14
CA HIS A 176 -6.54 33.33 23.13
C HIS A 176 -5.61 34.16 23.99
#